data_AF-A0A947RVT6-F1
#
_entry.id   AF-A0A947RVT6-F1
#
_cell.length_a   1.000
_cell.length_b   1.000
_cell.length_c   1.000
_cell.angle_alpha   90.00
_cell.angle_beta   90.00
_cell.angle_gamma   90.00
#
_symmetry.space_group_name_H-M   'P 1'
#
loop_
_entity.id
_entity.type
_entity.pdbx_description
1 polymer ?
#
loop_
_entity_poly.entity_id
_entity_poly.type
_entity_poly.pdbx_seq_one_letter_code
_entity_poly.pdbx_strand_id
1 'polypeptide(L)'
;MQVSLDLTWVVVGLILTLRLSILAALLPLLSGLSVPPVWRLALAVCLAAATAPAVAAELAPAAFDLTWHGLLAEGMRSLVVSALLTFVIGIPFAAVRFAGTMIGVQIGFGMVNTLDPQSGGQLSVLANLYYLL
;
A
#
# COMPACT_ATOMS: atom_id res chain seq x y z
N MET A 1 11.26 -30.34 18.00
CA MET A 1 10.71 -29.37 17.03
C MET A 1 9.67 -30.07 16.16
N GLN A 2 8.50 -30.34 16.73
CA GLN A 2 7.36 -30.76 15.92
C GLN A 2 6.73 -29.48 15.40
N VAL A 3 6.99 -29.17 14.13
CA VAL A 3 6.17 -28.20 13.41
C VAL A 3 4.82 -28.91 13.24
N SER A 4 3.97 -28.82 14.26
CA SER A 4 2.56 -29.11 14.07
C SER A 4 2.06 -28.04 13.10
N LEU A 5 1.69 -28.47 11.90
CA LEU A 5 0.89 -27.68 10.97
C LEU A 5 -0.49 -27.48 11.61
N ASP A 6 -0.51 -26.72 12.70
CA ASP A 6 -1.73 -26.32 13.37
C ASP A 6 -2.42 -25.27 12.50
N LEU A 7 -3.75 -25.34 12.45
CA LEU A 7 -4.62 -24.41 11.74
C LEU A 7 -4.26 -22.94 12.03
N THR A 8 -3.73 -22.66 13.22
CA THR A 8 -3.22 -21.37 13.67
C THR A 8 -2.16 -20.77 12.74
N TRP A 9 -1.18 -21.57 12.28
CA TRP A 9 -0.11 -21.08 11.39
C TRP A 9 -0.65 -20.62 10.04
N VAL A 10 -1.62 -21.38 9.50
CA VAL A 10 -2.28 -21.06 8.23
C VAL A 10 -3.11 -19.78 8.38
N VAL A 11 -3.86 -19.65 9.48
CA VAL A 11 -4.69 -18.46 9.74
C VAL A 11 -3.84 -17.21 9.92
N VAL A 12 -2.74 -17.27 10.68
CA VAL A 12 -1.80 -16.15 10.86
C VAL A 12 -1.20 -15.73 9.51
N GLY A 13 -0.74 -16.69 8.71
CA GLY A 13 -0.19 -16.42 7.38
C GLY A 13 -1.22 -15.77 6.44
N LEU A 14 -2.47 -16.24 6.45
CA LEU A 14 -3.56 -15.68 5.65
C LEU A 14 -3.87 -14.22 6.04
N ILE A 15 -4.03 -13.95 7.34
CA ILE A 15 -4.33 -12.59 7.84
C ILE A 15 -3.19 -11.63 7.54
N LEU A 16 -1.94 -12.08 7.70
CA LEU A 16 -0.76 -11.26 7.44
C LEU A 16 -0.62 -10.95 5.94
N THR A 17 -0.89 -11.95 5.09
CA THR A 17 -0.95 -11.79 3.63
C THR A 17 -2.02 -10.78 3.24
N LEU A 18 -3.21 -10.89 3.82
CA LEU A 18 -4.29 -9.93 3.61
C LEU A 18 -3.83 -8.51 3.98
N ARG A 19 -3.31 -8.30 5.19
CA ARG A 19 -2.85 -6.99 5.69
C ARG A 19 -1.78 -6.38 4.77
N LEU A 20 -0.75 -7.15 4.41
CA LEU A 20 0.35 -6.68 3.58
C LEU A 20 -0.09 -6.44 2.13
N SER A 21 -1.04 -7.21 1.61
CA SER A 21 -1.57 -7.01 0.25
C SER A 21 -2.34 -5.69 0.14
N ILE A 22 -3.14 -5.35 1.16
CA ILE A 22 -3.88 -4.09 1.22
C ILE A 22 -2.90 -2.91 1.28
N LEU A 23 -1.88 -3.00 2.15
CA LEU A 23 -0.83 -1.99 2.24
C LEU A 23 -0.08 -1.84 0.92
N ALA A 24 0.35 -2.94 0.31
CA ALA A 24 1.07 -2.94 -0.94
C ALA A 24 0.25 -2.36 -2.09
N ALA A 25 -1.06 -2.57 -2.11
CA ALA A 25 -1.98 -2.05 -3.12
C ALA A 25 -2.28 -0.54 -2.96
N LEU A 26 -2.38 -0.06 -1.72
CA LEU A 26 -2.69 1.34 -1.41
C LEU A 26 -1.45 2.22 -1.24
N LEU A 27 -0.24 1.65 -1.15
CA LEU A 27 0.99 2.44 -0.99
C LEU A 27 1.19 3.36 -2.20
N PRO A 28 1.25 4.69 -2.00
CA PRO A 28 1.37 5.66 -3.08
C PRO A 28 2.72 5.58 -3.80
N LEU A 29 3.76 5.06 -3.15
CA LEU A 29 5.06 4.80 -3.76
C LEU A 29 4.99 3.75 -4.88
N LEU A 30 4.24 2.66 -4.64
CA LEU A 30 4.15 1.55 -5.58
C LEU A 30 3.09 1.79 -6.68
N SER A 31 2.21 2.77 -6.51
CA SER A 31 1.20 3.11 -7.53
C SER A 31 1.73 4.05 -8.62
N GLY A 32 2.80 4.82 -8.34
CA GLY A 32 3.44 5.70 -9.32
C GLY A 32 4.44 4.99 -10.24
N LEU A 33 5.06 3.91 -9.76
CA LEU A 33 5.85 2.99 -10.57
C LEU A 33 4.84 2.12 -11.33
N SER A 34 4.94 2.00 -12.66
CA SER A 34 4.02 1.20 -13.50
C SER A 34 4.09 -0.32 -13.25
N VAL A 35 4.10 -0.74 -11.99
CA VAL A 35 4.23 -2.10 -11.52
C VAL A 35 2.87 -2.78 -11.65
N PRO A 36 2.76 -3.90 -12.40
CA PRO A 36 1.53 -4.64 -12.49
C PRO A 36 1.03 -5.09 -11.09
N PRO A 37 -0.28 -5.10 -10.85
CA PRO A 37 -0.85 -5.43 -9.54
C PRO A 37 -0.45 -6.83 -9.05
N VAL A 38 -0.19 -7.75 -9.98
CA VAL A 38 0.27 -9.13 -9.70
C VAL A 38 1.59 -9.14 -8.94
N TRP A 39 2.56 -8.30 -9.33
CA TRP A 39 3.86 -8.24 -8.67
C TRP A 39 3.76 -7.63 -7.27
N ARG A 40 2.85 -6.67 -7.07
CA ARG A 40 2.59 -6.07 -5.75
C ARG A 40 2.00 -7.11 -4.79
N LEU A 41 1.08 -7.93 -5.28
CA LEU A 41 0.52 -9.05 -4.52
C LEU A 41 1.59 -10.11 -4.19
N ALA A 42 2.41 -10.49 -5.17
CA ALA A 42 3.47 -11.47 -4.97
C ALA A 42 4.47 -11.01 -3.89
N LEU A 43 4.88 -9.74 -3.91
CA LEU A 43 5.74 -9.17 -2.87
C LEU A 43 5.07 -9.21 -1.49
N ALA A 44 3.78 -8.87 -1.40
CA ALA A 44 3.04 -8.94 -0.15
C ALA A 44 2.98 -10.37 0.43
N VAL A 45 2.77 -11.38 -0.43
CA VAL A 45 2.77 -12.80 -0.03
C VAL A 45 4.16 -13.23 0.43
N CYS A 46 5.23 -12.85 -0.28
CA CYS A 46 6.59 -13.18 0.12
C CYS A 46 6.95 -12.57 1.48
N LEU A 47 6.59 -11.30 1.70
CA LEU A 47 6.81 -10.63 2.98
C LEU A 47 5.98 -11.25 4.10
N ALA A 48 4.73 -11.64 3.83
CA ALA A 48 3.88 -12.34 4.78
C ALA A 48 4.49 -13.69 5.17
N ALA A 49 4.93 -14.49 4.20
CA ALA A 49 5.56 -15.78 4.47
C ALA A 49 6.84 -15.65 5.30
N ALA A 50 7.65 -14.62 5.04
CA ALA A 50 8.89 -14.36 5.78
C ALA A 50 8.63 -13.89 7.22
N THR A 51 7.56 -13.12 7.45
CA THR A 51 7.24 -12.53 8.77
C THR A 51 6.29 -13.37 9.61
N ALA A 52 5.54 -14.29 8.99
CA ALA A 52 4.65 -15.24 9.67
C ALA A 52 5.31 -15.96 10.86
N PRO A 53 6.55 -16.51 10.77
CA PRO A 53 7.17 -17.19 11.91
C PRO A 53 7.55 -16.28 13.07
N ALA A 54 7.96 -15.05 12.81
CA ALA A 54 8.25 -14.09 13.86
C ALA A 54 6.97 -13.68 14.60
N VAL A 55 5.89 -13.42 13.85
CA VAL A 55 4.61 -13.00 14.42
C VAL A 55 3.92 -14.12 15.20
N ALA A 56 3.96 -15.36 14.69
CA ALA A 56 3.35 -16.51 15.36
C ALA A 56 4.09 -16.90 16.66
N ALA A 57 5.39 -16.60 16.78
CA ALA A 57 6.16 -16.88 17.99
C ALA A 57 5.82 -15.94 19.16
N GLU A 58 5.42 -14.69 18.87
CA GLU A 58 5.04 -13.71 19.89
C GLU A 58 3.53 -13.69 20.20
N LEU A 59 2.72 -14.33 19.37
CA LEU A 59 1.27 -14.36 19.55
C LEU A 59 0.84 -15.43 20.56
N ALA A 60 0.14 -15.00 21.61
CA ALA A 60 -0.45 -15.93 22.57
C ALA A 60 -1.44 -16.90 21.85
N PRO A 61 -1.48 -18.19 22.21
CA PRO A 61 -2.30 -19.21 21.53
C PRO A 61 -3.82 -18.94 21.52
N ALA A 62 -4.30 -17.95 22.27
CA ALA A 62 -5.72 -17.58 22.41
C ALA A 62 -6.06 -16.21 21.80
N ALA A 63 -5.16 -15.59 21.03
CA ALA A 63 -5.37 -14.23 20.51
C ALA A 63 -6.41 -14.15 19.37
N PHE A 64 -6.68 -15.27 18.68
CA PHE A 64 -7.66 -15.31 17.60
C PHE A 64 -8.87 -16.14 18.00
N ASP A 65 -10.02 -15.49 17.99
CA ASP A 65 -11.28 -16.19 17.94
C ASP A 65 -11.43 -16.81 16.53
N LEU A 66 -11.25 -18.12 16.43
CA LEU A 66 -11.41 -18.88 15.18
C LEU A 66 -12.87 -19.04 14.75
N THR A 67 -13.83 -18.42 15.47
CA THR A 67 -15.19 -18.30 14.97
C THR A 67 -15.23 -17.48 13.66
N TRP A 68 -16.20 -17.79 12.80
CA TRP A 68 -16.45 -17.04 11.57
C TRP A 68 -16.59 -15.52 11.81
N HIS A 69 -17.21 -15.14 12.92
CA HIS A 69 -17.39 -13.75 13.32
C HIS A 69 -16.08 -13.09 13.73
N GLY A 70 -15.21 -13.80 14.47
CA GLY A 70 -13.89 -13.30 14.87
C GLY A 70 -12.98 -13.04 13.68
N LEU A 71 -12.96 -13.96 12.70
CA LEU A 71 -12.15 -13.81 11.50
C LEU A 71 -12.62 -12.64 10.62
N LEU A 72 -13.93 -12.47 10.46
CA LEU A 72 -14.49 -11.33 9.73
C LEU A 72 -14.18 -10.00 10.42
N ALA A 73 -14.30 -9.94 11.75
CA ALA A 73 -13.99 -8.75 12.53
C ALA A 73 -12.51 -8.34 12.38
N GLU A 74 -11.60 -9.31 12.46
CA GLU A 74 -10.16 -9.03 12.30
C GLU A 74 -9.81 -8.66 10.86
N GLY A 75 -10.44 -9.30 9.86
CA GLY A 75 -10.32 -8.93 8.46
C GLY A 75 -10.73 -7.47 8.22
N MET A 76 -11.89 -7.06 8.71
CA MET A 76 -12.38 -5.68 8.64
C MET A 76 -11.46 -4.71 9.38
N ARG A 77 -11.00 -5.07 10.58
CA ARG A 77 -10.03 -4.26 11.32
C ARG A 77 -8.74 -4.08 10.54
N SER A 78 -8.22 -5.14 9.93
CA SER A 78 -6.99 -5.09 9.14
C SER A 78 -7.14 -4.19 7.91
N LEU A 79 -8.30 -4.22 7.24
CA LEU A 79 -8.63 -3.31 6.14
C LEU A 79 -8.60 -1.86 6.57
N VAL A 80 -9.30 -1.53 7.66
CA VAL A 80 -9.39 -0.15 8.17
C VAL A 80 -8.01 0.34 8.62
N VAL A 81 -7.28 -0.44 9.40
CA VAL A 81 -5.95 -0.07 9.91
C VAL A 81 -4.97 0.13 8.76
N SER A 82 -4.92 -0.80 7.80
CA SER A 82 -4.04 -0.68 6.64
C SER A 82 -4.38 0.54 5.80
N ALA A 83 -5.67 0.78 5.52
CA ALA A 83 -6.12 1.92 4.74
C ALA A 83 -5.72 3.25 5.38
N LEU A 84 -5.97 3.41 6.69
CA LEU A 84 -5.58 4.59 7.45
C LEU A 84 -4.06 4.81 7.45
N LEU A 85 -3.28 3.74 7.62
CA LEU A 85 -1.82 3.82 7.59
C LEU A 85 -1.32 4.32 6.23
N THR A 86 -1.81 3.72 5.14
CA THR A 86 -1.45 4.17 3.78
C THR A 86 -1.92 5.59 3.46
N PHE A 87 -3.06 6.02 4.01
CA PHE A 87 -3.55 7.38 3.86
C PHE A 87 -2.57 8.39 4.49
N VAL A 88 -2.15 8.15 5.73
CA VAL A 88 -1.20 9.02 6.43
C VAL A 88 0.16 9.05 5.70
N ILE A 89 0.65 7.89 5.27
CA ILE A 89 1.89 7.79 4.48
C ILE A 89 1.76 8.55 3.15
N GLY A 90 0.56 8.66 2.58
CA GLY A 90 0.33 9.34 1.31
C GLY A 90 0.29 10.86 1.36
N ILE A 91 0.07 11.46 2.53
CA ILE A 91 0.04 12.92 2.70
C ILE A 91 1.33 13.60 2.19
N PRO A 92 2.55 13.18 2.59
CA PRO A 92 3.78 13.82 2.10
C PRO A 92 3.95 13.70 0.58
N PHE A 93 3.62 12.55 -0.01
CA PHE A 93 3.69 12.36 -1.47
C PHE A 93 2.69 13.25 -2.22
N ALA A 94 1.47 13.40 -1.67
CA ALA A 94 0.47 14.30 -2.22
C ALA A 94 0.93 15.77 -2.12
N ALA A 95 1.55 16.16 -0.99
CA ALA A 95 2.08 17.50 -0.79
C ALA A 95 3.19 17.83 -1.79
N VAL A 96 4.15 16.91 -2.02
CA VAL A 96 5.23 17.08 -3.00
C VAL A 96 4.68 17.18 -4.42
N ARG A 97 3.74 16.32 -4.81
CA ARG A 97 3.06 16.41 -6.12
C ARG A 97 2.35 17.75 -6.31
N PHE A 98 1.66 18.22 -5.27
CA PHE A 98 0.97 19.49 -5.29
C PHE A 98 1.95 20.67 -5.44
N ALA A 99 3.04 20.67 -4.67
CA ALA A 99 4.09 21.67 -4.75
C ALA A 99 4.74 21.71 -6.14
N GLY A 100 5.11 20.56 -6.71
CA GLY A 100 5.67 20.50 -8.06
C GLY A 100 4.70 20.97 -9.16
N THR A 101 3.40 20.74 -8.97
CA THR A 101 2.37 21.26 -9.87
C THR A 101 2.25 22.78 -9.78
N MET A 102 2.25 23.33 -8.56
CA MET A 102 2.21 24.78 -8.32
C MET A 102 3.43 25.50 -8.90
N ILE A 103 4.63 24.94 -8.69
CA ILE A 103 5.88 25.45 -9.29
C ILE A 103 5.80 25.40 -10.82
N GLY A 104 5.30 24.30 -11.40
CA GLY A 104 5.14 24.17 -12.85
C GLY A 104 4.21 25.23 -13.46
N VAL A 105 3.13 25.60 -12.76
CA VAL A 105 2.25 26.69 -13.20
C VAL A 105 2.97 28.04 -13.14
N GLN A 106 3.69 28.32 -12.06
CA GLN A 106 4.38 29.60 -11.86
C GLN A 106 5.55 29.85 -12.84
N ILE A 107 6.26 28.79 -13.26
CA ILE A 107 7.35 28.90 -14.24
C ILE A 107 6.82 29.12 -15.68
N GLY A 108 5.50 29.01 -15.89
CA GLY A 108 4.87 29.27 -17.19
C GLY A 108 4.65 28.01 -18.05
N PHE A 109 4.96 26.81 -17.55
CA PHE A 109 4.56 25.56 -18.22
C PHE A 109 3.04 25.38 -18.26
N GLY A 110 2.29 26.04 -17.37
CA GLY A 110 0.83 26.14 -17.46
C GLY A 110 0.32 26.88 -18.71
N MET A 111 1.11 27.78 -19.30
CA MET A 111 0.74 28.49 -20.54
C MET A 111 0.82 27.61 -21.78
N VAL A 112 1.63 26.55 -21.78
CA VAL A 112 1.70 25.58 -22.89
C VAL A 112 0.38 24.81 -23.01
N ASN A 113 -0.27 24.50 -21.89
CA ASN A 113 -1.58 23.84 -21.86
C ASN A 113 -2.72 24.73 -22.39
N THR A 114 -2.55 26.06 -22.33
CA THR A 114 -3.48 27.02 -22.96
C THR A 114 -3.20 27.27 -24.44
N LEU A 115 -1.98 26.97 -24.92
CA LEU A 115 -1.56 27.18 -26.30
C LEU A 115 -1.82 25.96 -27.20
N ASP A 116 -1.81 24.75 -26.64
CA ASP A 116 -2.25 23.53 -27.34
C ASP A 116 -3.02 22.59 -26.38
N PRO A 117 -4.35 22.77 -26.25
CA PRO A 117 -5.19 21.88 -25.46
C PRO A 117 -5.39 20.49 -26.11
N GLN A 118 -4.96 20.26 -27.36
CA GLN A 118 -5.09 18.94 -28.01
C GLN A 118 -4.07 17.91 -27.52
N SER A 119 -2.96 18.34 -26.90
CA SER A 119 -1.91 17.44 -26.40
C SER A 119 -2.10 16.92 -24.95
N GLY A 120 -3.17 17.33 -24.24
CA GLY A 120 -3.79 16.59 -23.12
C GLY A 120 -2.94 16.24 -21.89
N GLY A 121 -1.67 16.64 -21.83
CA GLY A 121 -0.74 16.25 -20.77
C GLY A 121 -0.90 17.09 -19.51
N GLN A 122 -1.90 16.78 -18.69
CA GLN A 122 -2.17 17.42 -17.37
C GLN A 122 -1.06 17.23 -16.30
N LEU A 123 0.08 16.62 -16.65
CA LEU A 123 1.21 16.41 -15.73
C LEU A 123 2.37 17.31 -16.13
N SER A 124 2.57 18.39 -15.36
CA SER A 124 3.79 19.19 -15.40
C SER A 124 5.00 18.26 -15.20
N VAL A 125 5.98 18.30 -16.11
CA VAL A 125 7.22 17.51 -16.03
C VAL A 125 7.91 17.71 -14.67
N LEU A 126 7.84 18.92 -14.13
CA LEU A 126 8.33 19.26 -12.80
C LEU A 126 7.60 18.53 -11.67
N ALA A 127 6.28 18.35 -11.77
CA ALA A 127 5.52 17.61 -10.77
C ALA A 127 5.89 16.12 -10.75
N ASN A 128 6.23 15.55 -11.90
CA ASN A 128 6.74 14.18 -11.98
C ASN A 128 8.17 14.09 -11.42
N LEU A 129 9.05 15.03 -11.78
CA LEU A 129 10.43 15.09 -11.28
C LEU A 129 10.49 15.21 -9.75
N TYR A 130 9.70 16.12 -9.16
CA TYR A 130 9.62 16.28 -7.70
C TYR A 130 9.04 15.06 -7.01
N TYR A 131 8.12 14.32 -7.65
CA TYR A 131 7.56 13.10 -7.07
C TYR A 131 8.53 11.91 -7.07
N LEU A 132 9.53 11.90 -7.97
CA LEU A 132 10.54 10.84 -8.05
C LEU A 132 11.79 11.08 -7.17
N LEU A 133 12.02 12.32 -6.73
CA LEU A 133 13.11 12.73 -5.84
C LEU A 133 12.71 12.61 -4.36
#